data_AF-A0A5C6JW90-F1
#
_entry.id   AF-A0A5C6JW90-F1
#
_cell.length_a   1.000
_cell.length_b   1.000
_cell.length_c   1.000
_cell.angle_alpha   90.00
_cell.angle_beta   90.00
_cell.angle_gamma   90.00
#
_symmetry.space_group_name_H-M   'P 1'
#
loop_
_entity.id
_entity.type
_entity.pdbx_description
1 polymer ?
#
loop_
_entity_poly.entity_id
_entity_poly.type
_entity_poly.pdbx_seq_one_letter_code
_entity_poly.pdbx_strand_id
1 'polypeptide(L)'
;MSDEDITLTAGDAEVIVRPGNGGRIGGLRIGGTELLRQGPKFGCFPMVPWCGRIREGRFLDGGTVRQMPLNSPPHAIHGTARDGAWRTARVTENEAVITHELTDPWPHSGRVTQIVALAEDSLTLTMSVETYEDSYPAQIGWHPWFRRSLGGADVTLDFEPAWQEERGADHLPTGNRIDPKPGPWDDCFGMPGGVGVTLTWPGRLELTVASREEWVVVYDEQAEAVCVEPQTGPPNGLNTRPRLVTPLEPLEAATTWSWRRL
;
A
#
# COMPACT_ATOMS: atom_id res chain seq x y z
N MET A 1 -3.25 -21.25 14.75
CA MET A 1 -3.03 -19.82 14.47
C MET A 1 -4.26 -19.34 13.73
N SER A 2 -5.00 -18.37 14.29
CA SER A 2 -6.30 -17.95 13.78
C SER A 2 -6.15 -16.95 12.63
N ASP A 3 -7.09 -17.03 11.70
CA ASP A 3 -7.35 -16.07 10.60
C ASP A 3 -8.44 -15.05 10.98
N GLU A 4 -8.85 -15.05 12.25
CA GLU A 4 -9.84 -14.15 12.83
C GLU A 4 -9.44 -12.68 12.71
N ASP A 5 -10.43 -11.81 12.52
CA ASP A 5 -10.25 -10.36 12.53
C ASP A 5 -9.70 -9.91 13.89
N ILE A 6 -8.72 -9.01 13.87
CA ILE A 6 -8.09 -8.42 15.06
C ILE A 6 -8.56 -6.97 15.17
N THR A 7 -9.05 -6.59 16.34
CA THR A 7 -9.37 -5.19 16.65
C THR A 7 -8.27 -4.61 17.53
N LEU A 8 -7.68 -3.50 17.10
CA LEU A 8 -6.74 -2.69 17.86
C LEU A 8 -7.43 -1.40 18.31
N THR A 9 -7.14 -0.93 19.52
CA THR A 9 -7.70 0.32 20.07
C THR A 9 -6.62 1.19 20.70
N ALA A 10 -6.76 2.51 20.54
CA ALA A 10 -5.99 3.51 21.27
C ALA A 10 -6.82 4.80 21.40
N GLY A 11 -7.14 5.22 22.62
CA GLY A 11 -8.03 6.38 22.83
C GLY A 11 -9.40 6.16 22.19
N ASP A 12 -9.76 7.03 21.23
CA ASP A 12 -11.00 6.91 20.44
C ASP A 12 -10.81 6.35 19.03
N ALA A 13 -9.60 5.86 18.73
CA ALA A 13 -9.24 5.22 17.48
C ALA A 13 -9.38 3.69 17.57
N GLU A 14 -9.89 3.09 16.51
CA GLU A 14 -10.03 1.66 16.33
C GLU A 14 -9.55 1.25 14.93
N VAL A 15 -8.75 0.17 14.85
CA VAL A 15 -8.30 -0.43 13.59
C VAL A 15 -8.72 -1.89 13.55
N ILE A 16 -9.30 -2.32 12.44
CA ILE A 16 -9.61 -3.73 12.17
C ILE A 16 -8.56 -4.28 11.22
N VAL A 17 -7.80 -5.30 11.64
CA VAL A 17 -6.86 -6.05 10.79
C VAL A 17 -7.50 -7.38 10.40
N ARG A 18 -7.38 -7.78 9.13
CA ARG A 18 -8.01 -9.00 8.60
C ARG A 18 -6.98 -10.00 8.07
N PRO A 19 -6.37 -10.84 8.93
CA PRO A 19 -5.43 -11.86 8.49
C PRO A 19 -6.01 -12.82 7.44
N GLY A 20 -7.28 -13.23 7.61
CA GLY A 20 -8.00 -14.10 6.67
C GLY A 20 -8.38 -13.45 5.33
N ASN A 21 -8.18 -12.14 5.16
CA ASN A 21 -8.48 -11.42 3.92
C ASN A 21 -7.25 -10.62 3.44
N GLY A 22 -6.14 -11.28 3.15
CA GLY A 22 -4.96 -10.63 2.57
C GLY A 22 -4.17 -9.75 3.55
N GLY A 23 -4.37 -9.93 4.86
CA GLY A 23 -3.66 -9.15 5.88
C GLY A 23 -3.99 -7.65 5.83
N ARG A 24 -5.13 -7.28 5.25
CA ARG A 24 -5.51 -5.89 5.03
C ARG A 24 -5.99 -5.22 6.30
N ILE A 25 -5.89 -3.89 6.33
CA ILE A 25 -6.66 -3.07 7.27
C ILE A 25 -8.10 -3.01 6.75
N GLY A 26 -9.03 -3.65 7.44
CA GLY A 26 -10.45 -3.70 7.08
C GLY A 26 -11.22 -2.42 7.42
N GLY A 27 -10.72 -1.61 8.34
CA GLY A 27 -11.32 -0.34 8.77
C GLY A 27 -10.40 0.46 9.68
N LEU A 28 -10.57 1.79 9.67
CA LEU A 28 -9.95 2.75 10.58
C LEU A 28 -11.04 3.73 11.04
N ARG A 29 -11.41 3.65 12.31
CA ARG A 29 -12.45 4.49 12.91
C ARG A 29 -11.84 5.44 13.92
N ILE A 30 -12.19 6.71 13.85
CA ILE A 30 -11.73 7.75 14.79
C ILE A 30 -12.95 8.47 15.35
N GLY A 31 -13.17 8.40 16.66
CA GLY A 31 -14.36 8.98 17.31
C GLY A 31 -15.67 8.54 16.67
N GLY A 32 -15.78 7.27 16.28
CA GLY A 32 -16.96 6.73 15.61
C GLY A 32 -17.03 6.95 14.09
N THR A 33 -16.13 7.73 13.50
CA THR A 33 -16.12 8.01 12.05
C THR A 33 -15.22 7.04 11.30
N GLU A 34 -15.79 6.19 10.45
CA GLU A 34 -15.04 5.27 9.59
C GLU A 34 -14.40 6.03 8.41
N LEU A 35 -13.08 5.91 8.27
CA LEU A 35 -12.28 6.56 7.23
C LEU A 35 -12.06 5.68 6.01
N LEU A 36 -12.05 4.35 6.15
CA LEU A 36 -11.80 3.45 5.02
C LEU A 36 -13.11 2.93 4.44
N ARG A 37 -13.16 2.82 3.11
CA ARG A 37 -14.22 2.07 2.45
C ARG A 37 -14.09 0.61 2.86
N GLN A 38 -15.15 0.05 3.43
CA GLN A 38 -15.18 -1.32 3.89
C GLN A 38 -15.66 -2.28 2.79
N GLY A 39 -15.27 -3.55 2.89
CA GLY A 39 -15.72 -4.63 2.00
C GLY A 39 -14.61 -5.59 1.62
N PRO A 40 -14.94 -6.72 0.97
CA PRO A 40 -13.96 -7.78 0.68
C PRO A 40 -12.82 -7.33 -0.23
N LYS A 41 -13.05 -6.32 -1.07
CA LYS A 41 -12.06 -5.76 -2.01
C LYS A 41 -11.44 -4.43 -1.57
N PHE A 42 -11.92 -3.85 -0.47
CA PHE A 42 -11.53 -2.51 -0.01
C PHE A 42 -10.71 -2.59 1.28
N GLY A 43 -10.70 -1.52 2.08
CA GLY A 43 -9.79 -1.35 3.21
C GLY A 43 -8.44 -0.81 2.76
N CYS A 44 -7.35 -1.30 3.35
CA CYS A 44 -5.99 -1.06 2.91
C CYS A 44 -5.24 -2.39 2.82
N PHE A 45 -5.08 -2.92 1.60
CA PHE A 45 -4.35 -4.17 1.40
C PHE A 45 -2.86 -3.93 1.13
N PRO A 46 -1.98 -4.86 1.56
CA PRO A 46 -0.57 -4.83 1.23
C PRO A 46 -0.35 -5.16 -0.26
N MET A 47 0.53 -4.43 -0.92
CA MET A 47 0.98 -4.68 -2.29
C MET A 47 2.41 -5.20 -2.27
N VAL A 48 2.56 -6.52 -2.30
CA VAL A 48 3.84 -7.23 -2.14
C VAL A 48 3.70 -8.64 -2.76
N PRO A 49 4.70 -9.14 -3.51
CA PRO A 49 6.05 -8.61 -3.71
C PRO A 49 6.19 -7.58 -4.84
N TRP A 50 5.10 -7.06 -5.41
CA TRP A 50 5.14 -5.90 -6.31
C TRP A 50 3.98 -4.95 -6.09
N CYS A 51 4.18 -3.70 -6.47
CA CYS A 51 3.17 -2.64 -6.38
C CYS A 51 2.67 -2.23 -7.77
N GLY A 52 1.42 -1.80 -7.83
CA GLY A 52 0.78 -1.48 -9.11
C GLY A 52 0.90 -2.61 -10.13
N ARG A 53 1.12 -2.26 -11.39
CA ARG A 53 1.17 -3.21 -12.52
C ARG A 53 2.59 -3.71 -12.79
N ILE A 54 2.74 -4.96 -13.25
CA ILE A 54 3.91 -5.45 -13.97
C ILE A 54 3.52 -5.56 -15.44
N ARG A 55 4.33 -4.96 -16.33
CA ARG A 55 4.14 -5.01 -17.78
C ARG A 55 4.05 -6.46 -18.24
N GLU A 56 2.94 -6.81 -18.89
CA GLU A 56 2.62 -8.16 -19.36
C GLU A 56 2.74 -9.28 -18.30
N GLY A 57 2.74 -8.93 -17.00
CA GLY A 57 3.06 -9.84 -15.91
C GLY A 57 4.49 -10.41 -15.98
N ARG A 58 5.40 -9.78 -16.73
CA ARG A 58 6.76 -10.27 -16.95
C ARG A 58 7.78 -9.42 -16.22
N PHE A 59 8.71 -10.07 -15.53
CA PHE A 59 9.85 -9.37 -14.94
C PHE A 59 11.13 -10.18 -15.03
N LEU A 60 12.27 -9.51 -14.90
CA LEU A 60 13.59 -10.12 -14.89
C LEU A 60 14.00 -10.48 -13.46
N ASP A 61 14.30 -11.76 -13.25
CA ASP A 61 14.81 -12.35 -12.02
C ASP A 61 16.24 -12.83 -12.27
N GLY A 62 17.21 -11.96 -12.00
CA GLY A 62 18.59 -12.15 -12.45
C GLY A 62 18.67 -12.19 -13.98
N GLY A 63 18.92 -13.37 -14.54
CA GLY A 63 18.93 -13.60 -16.00
C GLY A 63 17.64 -14.23 -16.54
N THR A 64 16.68 -14.57 -15.68
CA THR A 64 15.49 -15.37 -16.04
C THR A 64 14.26 -14.49 -16.15
N VAL A 65 13.52 -14.60 -17.24
CA VAL A 65 12.19 -13.95 -17.35
C VAL A 65 11.16 -14.79 -16.61
N ARG A 66 10.50 -14.18 -15.62
CA ARG A 66 9.39 -14.78 -14.86
C ARG A 66 8.05 -14.26 -15.36
N GLN A 67 7.02 -15.10 -15.31
CA GLN A 67 5.65 -14.76 -15.71
C GLN A 67 4.70 -14.89 -14.51
N MET A 68 4.06 -13.79 -14.14
CA MET A 68 3.01 -13.74 -13.14
C MET A 68 1.63 -13.93 -13.77
N PRO A 69 0.63 -14.42 -13.02
CA PRO A 69 -0.75 -14.47 -13.50
C PRO A 69 -1.29 -13.09 -13.87
N LEU A 70 -1.97 -13.02 -15.02
CA LEU A 70 -2.57 -11.79 -15.51
C LEU A 70 -3.94 -11.55 -14.85
N ASN A 71 -3.92 -11.14 -13.60
CA ASN A 71 -5.12 -10.81 -12.82
C ASN A 71 -5.73 -9.44 -13.20
N SER A 72 -5.06 -8.65 -14.06
CA SER A 72 -5.59 -7.44 -14.69
C SER A 72 -5.07 -7.34 -16.14
N PRO A 73 -5.55 -8.19 -17.05
CA PRO A 73 -4.99 -8.31 -18.41
C PRO A 73 -4.91 -6.95 -19.14
N PRO A 74 -3.81 -6.68 -19.86
CA PRO A 74 -2.71 -7.60 -20.17
C PRO A 74 -1.64 -7.70 -19.07
N HIS A 75 -1.85 -7.10 -17.90
CA HIS A 75 -0.85 -6.98 -16.83
C HIS A 75 -1.13 -7.88 -15.63
N ALA A 76 -0.11 -8.06 -14.79
CA ALA A 76 -0.29 -8.53 -13.41
C ALA A 76 -0.31 -7.31 -12.48
N ILE A 77 -1.08 -7.34 -11.38
CA ILE A 77 -1.26 -6.17 -10.52
C ILE A 77 -1.29 -6.53 -9.01
N HIS A 78 -0.63 -5.68 -8.20
CA HIS A 78 -0.65 -5.60 -6.72
C HIS A 78 -0.16 -6.79 -5.89
N GLY A 79 0.79 -7.57 -6.38
CA GLY A 79 1.38 -8.64 -5.58
C GLY A 79 0.50 -9.87 -5.42
N THR A 80 1.05 -10.91 -4.81
CA THR A 80 0.33 -12.15 -4.45
C THR A 80 -0.22 -12.11 -3.03
N ALA A 81 0.41 -11.36 -2.12
CA ALA A 81 0.06 -11.40 -0.70
C ALA A 81 -1.33 -10.81 -0.38
N ARG A 82 -1.86 -9.93 -1.24
CA ARG A 82 -3.18 -9.31 -1.09
C ARG A 82 -4.34 -10.32 -1.13
N ASP A 83 -4.12 -11.45 -1.78
CA ASP A 83 -5.12 -12.51 -2.01
C ASP A 83 -4.81 -13.76 -1.14
N GLY A 84 -3.67 -13.76 -0.43
CA GLY A 84 -3.21 -14.86 0.40
C GLY A 84 -3.70 -14.80 1.84
N ALA A 85 -3.63 -15.94 2.53
CA ALA A 85 -3.87 -16.00 3.97
C ALA A 85 -2.64 -15.50 4.75
N TRP A 86 -2.88 -14.67 5.76
CA TRP A 86 -1.87 -14.21 6.70
C TRP A 86 -2.05 -14.92 8.05
N ARG A 87 -0.96 -15.05 8.79
CA ARG A 87 -0.92 -15.66 10.12
C ARG A 87 -0.61 -14.63 11.18
N THR A 88 -1.41 -14.61 12.23
CA THR A 88 -1.16 -13.80 13.42
C THR A 88 0.05 -14.33 14.19
N ALA A 89 1.07 -13.50 14.35
CA ALA A 89 2.29 -13.79 15.10
C ALA A 89 2.25 -13.20 16.52
N ARG A 90 1.74 -11.98 16.68
CA ARG A 90 1.61 -11.30 17.98
C ARG A 90 0.47 -10.28 17.94
N VAL A 91 -0.25 -10.14 19.05
CA VAL A 91 -1.28 -9.11 19.24
C VAL A 91 -1.14 -8.52 20.64
N THR A 92 -1.24 -7.21 20.74
CA THR A 92 -1.49 -6.44 21.96
C THR A 92 -2.76 -5.61 21.76
N GLU A 93 -3.12 -4.78 22.74
CA GLU A 93 -4.29 -3.88 22.63
C GLU A 93 -4.20 -2.94 21.42
N ASN A 94 -3.00 -2.47 21.08
CA ASN A 94 -2.78 -1.44 20.09
C ASN A 94 -1.76 -1.82 19.01
N GLU A 95 -1.34 -3.07 18.95
CA GLU A 95 -0.40 -3.56 17.93
C GLU A 95 -0.73 -4.97 17.48
N ALA A 96 -0.62 -5.23 16.17
CA ALA A 96 -0.68 -6.56 15.59
C ALA A 96 0.54 -6.81 14.70
N VAL A 97 1.12 -8.00 14.81
CA VAL A 97 2.14 -8.52 13.90
C VAL A 97 1.55 -9.72 13.18
N ILE A 98 1.48 -9.62 11.86
CA ILE A 98 0.99 -10.68 10.97
C ILE A 98 2.05 -11.02 9.93
N THR A 99 2.07 -12.28 9.50
CA THR A 99 3.07 -12.80 8.56
C THR A 99 2.41 -13.53 7.40
N HIS A 100 3.05 -13.51 6.24
CA HIS A 100 2.63 -14.25 5.05
C HIS A 100 3.86 -14.88 4.39
N GLU A 101 3.76 -16.15 4.05
CA GLU A 101 4.82 -16.85 3.31
C GLU A 101 4.63 -16.61 1.82
N LEU A 102 5.66 -16.10 1.16
CA LEU A 102 5.70 -16.03 -0.29
C LEU A 102 5.85 -17.44 -0.85
N THR A 103 4.95 -17.79 -1.76
CA THR A 103 4.83 -19.10 -2.40
C THR A 103 4.23 -18.90 -3.80
N ASP A 104 3.98 -20.01 -4.51
CA ASP A 104 3.34 -20.02 -5.82
C ASP A 104 2.11 -19.08 -5.84
N PRO A 105 1.96 -18.21 -6.86
CA PRO A 105 2.72 -18.16 -8.11
C PRO A 105 4.03 -17.35 -8.05
N TRP A 106 4.42 -16.81 -6.90
CA TRP A 106 5.72 -16.16 -6.75
C TRP A 106 6.84 -17.23 -6.74
N PRO A 107 7.91 -17.07 -7.53
CA PRO A 107 8.89 -18.14 -7.74
C PRO A 107 9.86 -18.34 -6.58
N HIS A 108 9.90 -17.41 -5.62
CA HIS A 108 10.83 -17.43 -4.50
C HIS A 108 10.12 -17.70 -3.18
N SER A 109 10.78 -18.47 -2.32
CA SER A 109 10.34 -18.63 -0.94
C SER A 109 10.84 -17.46 -0.09
N GLY A 110 10.00 -17.01 0.83
CA GLY A 110 10.32 -15.88 1.69
C GLY A 110 9.16 -15.54 2.60
N ARG A 111 9.36 -14.52 3.42
CA ARG A 111 8.37 -14.08 4.39
C ARG A 111 8.12 -12.60 4.24
N VAL A 112 6.84 -12.25 4.26
CA VAL A 112 6.39 -10.89 4.47
C VAL A 112 5.93 -10.78 5.92
N THR A 113 6.45 -9.81 6.65
CA THR A 113 5.94 -9.42 7.97
C THR A 113 5.29 -8.05 7.85
N GLN A 114 4.09 -7.90 8.40
CA GLN A 114 3.43 -6.60 8.52
C GLN A 114 3.11 -6.33 9.99
N ILE A 115 3.53 -5.15 10.45
CA ILE A 115 3.26 -4.64 11.80
C ILE A 115 2.28 -3.49 11.67
N VAL A 116 1.19 -3.56 12.42
CA VAL A 116 0.14 -2.55 12.52
C VAL A 116 0.21 -2.00 13.93
N ALA A 117 0.65 -0.75 14.08
CA ALA A 117 0.78 -0.09 15.38
C ALA A 117 -0.15 1.14 15.44
N LEU A 118 -1.06 1.13 16.40
CA LEU A 118 -2.05 2.18 16.62
C LEU A 118 -1.68 3.01 17.85
N ALA A 119 -1.70 4.32 17.69
CA ALA A 119 -1.66 5.32 18.75
C ALA A 119 -2.95 6.16 18.70
N GLU A 120 -3.14 7.03 19.68
CA GLU A 120 -4.37 7.83 19.80
C GLU A 120 -4.61 8.77 18.60
N ASP A 121 -3.53 9.23 17.97
CA ASP A 121 -3.52 10.20 16.88
C ASP A 121 -2.86 9.69 15.59
N SER A 122 -2.43 8.43 15.57
CA SER A 122 -1.71 7.89 14.42
C SER A 122 -1.79 6.36 14.26
N LEU A 123 -1.71 5.91 13.01
CA LEU A 123 -1.57 4.52 12.60
C LEU A 123 -0.27 4.37 11.82
N THR A 124 0.64 3.53 12.30
CA THR A 124 1.87 3.17 11.58
C THR A 124 1.78 1.75 11.06
N LEU A 125 2.01 1.60 9.75
CA LEU A 125 2.12 0.32 9.07
C LEU A 125 3.58 0.13 8.65
N THR A 126 4.20 -0.94 9.12
CA THR A 126 5.56 -1.32 8.73
C THR A 126 5.50 -2.67 8.04
N MET A 127 6.24 -2.86 6.97
CA MET A 127 6.33 -4.14 6.28
C MET A 127 7.78 -4.47 5.95
N SER A 128 8.13 -5.74 6.12
CA SER A 128 9.42 -6.29 5.71
C SER A 128 9.21 -7.50 4.80
N VAL A 129 10.12 -7.68 3.84
CA VAL A 129 10.21 -8.85 2.97
C VAL A 129 11.59 -9.46 3.15
N GLU A 130 11.61 -10.73 3.51
CA GLU A 130 12.80 -11.55 3.70
C GLU A 130 12.82 -12.67 2.67
N THR A 131 14.01 -13.04 2.20
CA THR A 131 14.22 -14.27 1.43
C THR A 131 14.75 -15.37 2.33
N TYR A 132 14.37 -16.62 2.08
CA TYR A 132 14.98 -17.77 2.74
C TYR A 132 16.15 -18.37 1.95
N GLU A 133 16.30 -17.99 0.68
CA GLU A 133 17.26 -18.58 -0.26
C GLU A 133 17.94 -17.47 -1.09
N ASP A 134 17.74 -17.49 -2.41
CA ASP A 134 18.35 -16.55 -3.34
C ASP A 134 17.74 -15.15 -3.24
N SER A 135 18.52 -14.17 -3.71
CA SER A 135 18.05 -12.79 -3.78
C SER A 135 17.06 -12.60 -4.92
N TYR A 136 16.03 -11.78 -4.72
CA TYR A 136 15.01 -11.51 -5.73
C TYR A 136 14.52 -10.07 -5.70
N PRO A 137 14.04 -9.50 -6.82
CA PRO A 137 13.49 -8.17 -6.82
C PRO A 137 12.12 -8.14 -6.12
N ALA A 138 11.88 -7.14 -5.27
CA ALA A 138 10.59 -6.93 -4.64
C ALA A 138 10.25 -5.44 -4.49
N GLN A 139 8.97 -5.16 -4.27
CA GLN A 139 8.46 -3.86 -3.84
C GLN A 139 7.43 -4.04 -2.71
N ILE A 140 7.33 -3.01 -1.87
CA ILE A 140 6.35 -2.90 -0.79
C ILE A 140 5.51 -1.66 -1.01
N GLY A 141 4.21 -1.78 -0.78
CA GLY A 141 3.30 -0.63 -0.74
C GLY A 141 1.97 -0.98 -0.08
N TRP A 142 1.16 0.05 0.12
CA TRP A 142 -0.16 -0.05 0.72
C TRP A 142 -1.20 0.61 -0.16
N HIS A 143 -2.38 0.01 -0.24
CA HIS A 143 -3.47 0.50 -1.08
C HIS A 143 -4.71 0.88 -0.26
N PRO A 144 -4.70 2.01 0.45
CA PRO A 144 -5.84 2.46 1.24
C PRO A 144 -6.95 3.02 0.36
N TRP A 145 -8.17 2.55 0.59
CA TRP A 145 -9.38 3.12 0.00
C TRP A 145 -10.03 4.06 1.00
N PHE A 146 -9.54 5.31 1.10
CA PHE A 146 -10.18 6.32 1.94
C PHE A 146 -11.55 6.69 1.39
N ARG A 147 -12.54 6.87 2.25
CA ARG A 147 -13.88 7.30 1.83
C ARG A 147 -13.83 8.72 1.30
N ARG A 148 -14.46 8.95 0.14
CA ARG A 148 -14.50 10.30 -0.45
C ARG A 148 -15.21 11.31 0.44
N SER A 149 -16.29 10.92 1.12
CA SER A 149 -17.02 11.78 2.06
C SER A 149 -17.28 11.09 3.40
N LEU A 150 -17.21 11.88 4.48
CA LEU A 150 -17.55 11.48 5.86
C LEU A 150 -18.91 12.05 6.30
N GLY A 151 -19.86 12.16 5.37
CA GLY A 151 -21.19 12.73 5.61
C GLY A 151 -21.24 14.26 5.49
N GLY A 152 -20.41 14.81 4.59
CA GLY A 152 -20.28 16.24 4.32
C GLY A 152 -19.63 16.47 2.95
N ALA A 153 -18.85 17.54 2.82
CA ALA A 153 -18.05 17.79 1.61
C ALA A 153 -17.05 16.66 1.34
N ASP A 154 -16.73 16.49 0.06
CA ASP A 154 -15.71 15.53 -0.37
C ASP A 154 -14.33 15.93 0.13
N VAL A 155 -13.48 14.92 0.28
CA VAL A 155 -12.08 15.07 0.67
C VAL A 155 -11.31 15.89 -0.37
N THR A 156 -10.44 16.77 0.10
CA THR A 156 -9.45 17.46 -0.72
C THR A 156 -8.07 16.87 -0.45
N LEU A 157 -7.27 16.73 -1.51
CA LEU A 157 -5.89 16.30 -1.41
C LEU A 157 -4.94 17.49 -1.53
N ASP A 158 -3.91 17.52 -0.69
CA ASP A 158 -2.84 18.51 -0.73
C ASP A 158 -1.47 17.82 -0.66
N PHE A 159 -0.61 18.03 -1.66
CA PHE A 159 0.73 17.49 -1.72
C PHE A 159 1.55 18.19 -2.80
N GLU A 160 2.88 18.19 -2.64
CA GLU A 160 3.82 18.84 -3.55
C GLU A 160 4.80 17.81 -4.13
N PRO A 161 4.42 17.07 -5.20
CA PRO A 161 5.32 16.12 -5.83
C PRO A 161 6.36 16.84 -6.68
N ALA A 162 7.59 16.32 -6.70
CA ALA A 162 8.66 16.86 -7.54
C ALA A 162 8.44 16.59 -9.03
N TRP A 163 7.76 15.49 -9.36
CA TRP A 163 7.30 15.18 -10.71
C TRP A 163 6.11 14.21 -10.70
N GLN A 164 5.40 14.13 -11.82
CA GLN A 164 4.49 13.05 -12.15
C GLN A 164 5.15 12.13 -13.20
N GLU A 165 5.02 10.82 -13.04
CA GLU A 165 5.38 9.86 -14.08
C GLU A 165 4.36 9.98 -15.23
N GLU A 166 4.84 10.19 -16.45
CA GLU A 166 3.94 10.21 -17.61
C GLU A 166 3.30 8.83 -17.79
N ARG A 167 1.97 8.77 -17.62
CA ARG A 167 1.19 7.54 -17.80
C ARG A 167 0.99 7.24 -19.29
N GLY A 168 1.46 6.07 -19.72
CA GLY A 168 1.19 5.52 -21.05
C GLY A 168 -0.25 5.03 -21.20
N ALA A 169 -0.65 4.74 -22.45
CA ALA A 169 -1.98 4.21 -22.77
C ALA A 169 -2.27 2.83 -22.13
N ASP A 170 -1.23 2.16 -21.63
CA ASP A 170 -1.28 0.89 -20.90
C ASP A 170 -1.34 1.07 -19.37
N HIS A 171 -1.55 2.30 -18.90
CA HIS A 171 -1.53 2.67 -17.48
C HIS A 171 -0.21 2.36 -16.75
N LEU A 172 0.90 2.34 -17.48
CA LEU A 172 2.25 2.23 -16.93
C LEU A 172 3.06 3.51 -17.19
N PRO A 173 4.03 3.85 -16.32
CA PRO A 173 4.98 4.92 -16.60
C PRO A 173 5.71 4.68 -17.95
N THR A 174 5.79 5.72 -18.78
CA THR A 174 6.60 5.71 -20.01
C THR A 174 8.10 5.81 -19.74
N GLY A 175 8.47 6.22 -18.51
CA GLY A 175 9.82 6.57 -18.10
C GLY A 175 10.13 8.07 -18.19
N ASN A 176 9.20 8.87 -18.74
CA ASN A 176 9.31 10.32 -18.75
C ASN A 176 8.75 10.92 -17.46
N ARG A 177 9.40 11.99 -16.99
CA ARG A 177 8.94 12.81 -15.87
C ARG A 177 8.34 14.09 -16.43
N ILE A 178 7.15 14.44 -15.96
CA ILE A 178 6.41 15.63 -16.38
C ILE A 178 6.01 16.45 -15.17
N ASP A 179 5.66 17.72 -15.41
CA ASP A 179 5.05 18.55 -14.38
C ASP A 179 3.70 17.93 -13.95
N PRO A 180 3.37 17.95 -12.65
CA PRO A 180 2.10 17.45 -12.14
C PRO A 180 0.91 18.11 -12.83
N LYS A 181 -0.03 17.29 -13.29
CA LYS A 181 -1.27 17.75 -13.93
C LYS A 181 -2.43 17.78 -12.93
N PRO A 182 -3.46 18.61 -13.15
CA PRO A 182 -4.69 18.53 -12.38
C PRO A 182 -5.36 17.15 -12.52
N GLY A 183 -6.07 16.72 -11.48
CA GLY A 183 -6.80 15.47 -11.46
C GLY A 183 -8.06 15.45 -12.36
N PRO A 184 -8.81 14.33 -12.37
CA PRO A 184 -8.58 13.15 -11.53
C PRO A 184 -7.33 12.37 -11.95
N TRP A 185 -6.77 11.65 -10.99
CA TRP A 185 -5.52 10.91 -11.05
C TRP A 185 -5.75 9.40 -10.97
N ASP A 186 -4.94 8.69 -11.73
CA ASP A 186 -4.57 7.27 -11.59
C ASP A 186 -3.07 7.22 -11.85
N ASP A 187 -2.32 8.04 -11.11
CA ASP A 187 -1.00 8.52 -11.49
C ASP A 187 0.03 8.29 -10.39
N CYS A 188 1.26 8.02 -10.82
CA CYS A 188 2.40 7.87 -9.93
C CYS A 188 3.19 9.18 -9.88
N PHE A 189 3.59 9.58 -8.68
CA PHE A 189 4.33 10.80 -8.41
C PHE A 189 5.62 10.49 -7.66
N GLY A 190 6.64 11.30 -7.92
CA GLY A 190 7.92 11.24 -7.23
C GLY A 190 8.05 12.32 -6.15
N MET A 191 8.45 11.90 -4.95
CA MET A 191 8.66 12.75 -3.78
C MET A 191 10.01 12.43 -3.11
N PRO A 192 11.14 12.98 -3.60
CA PRO A 192 12.48 12.65 -3.09
C PRO A 192 12.71 12.95 -1.60
N GLY A 193 11.91 13.84 -1.02
CA GLY A 193 11.93 14.15 0.41
C GLY A 193 11.17 13.14 1.29
N GLY A 194 10.52 12.15 0.68
CA GLY A 194 9.53 11.28 1.30
C GLY A 194 8.10 11.65 0.91
N VAL A 195 7.21 10.66 0.90
CA VAL A 195 5.77 10.89 0.70
C VAL A 195 5.20 11.70 1.87
N GLY A 196 4.44 12.74 1.56
CA GLY A 196 3.62 13.49 2.50
C GLY A 196 2.37 13.99 1.78
N VAL A 197 1.22 13.40 2.08
CA VAL A 197 -0.06 13.75 1.45
C VAL A 197 -1.14 14.07 2.48
N THR A 198 -1.61 15.30 2.35
CA THR A 198 -2.76 15.99 2.94
C THR A 198 -4.15 15.45 2.59
N LEU A 199 -4.86 14.66 3.40
CA LEU A 199 -6.30 14.39 3.17
C LEU A 199 -7.15 15.24 4.13
N THR A 200 -7.95 16.14 3.60
CA THR A 200 -8.82 17.01 4.41
C THR A 200 -10.28 16.78 4.07
N TRP A 201 -11.06 16.29 5.03
CA TRP A 201 -12.52 16.30 4.98
C TRP A 201 -13.03 17.56 5.70
N PRO A 202 -13.51 18.59 4.97
CA PRO A 202 -13.79 19.90 5.54
C PRO A 202 -14.76 19.85 6.73
N GLY A 203 -14.36 20.45 7.85
CA GLY A 203 -15.15 20.51 9.09
C GLY A 203 -15.33 19.15 9.78
N ARG A 204 -14.50 18.16 9.46
CA ARG A 204 -14.53 16.82 10.06
C ARG A 204 -13.17 16.40 10.59
N LEU A 205 -12.23 16.19 9.68
CA LEU A 205 -10.97 15.53 9.98
C LEU A 205 -9.93 15.87 8.91
N GLU A 206 -8.69 15.98 9.35
CA GLU A 206 -7.51 16.04 8.50
C GLU A 206 -6.61 14.84 8.83
N LEU A 207 -6.13 14.13 7.81
CA LEU A 207 -5.23 12.99 7.92
C LEU A 207 -4.06 13.18 6.98
N THR A 208 -2.84 13.01 7.48
CA THR A 208 -1.61 13.05 6.68
C THR A 208 -1.03 11.65 6.53
N VAL A 209 -0.86 11.20 5.29
CA VAL A 209 -0.12 9.98 4.93
C VAL A 209 1.34 10.35 4.71
N ALA A 210 2.23 9.84 5.56
CA ALA A 210 3.67 10.12 5.51
C ALA A 210 4.50 8.83 5.36
N SER A 211 5.55 8.87 4.55
CA SER A 211 6.50 7.76 4.39
C SER A 211 7.88 8.30 4.00
N ARG A 212 8.93 7.53 4.30
CA ARG A 212 10.28 7.79 3.78
C ARG A 212 10.44 7.35 2.33
N GLU A 213 9.51 6.57 1.79
CA GLU A 213 9.55 6.16 0.40
C GLU A 213 9.37 7.35 -0.54
N GLU A 214 9.92 7.24 -1.74
CA GLU A 214 9.96 8.34 -2.72
C GLU A 214 8.80 8.31 -3.72
N TRP A 215 7.93 7.30 -3.65
CA TRP A 215 6.89 7.07 -4.64
C TRP A 215 5.52 7.00 -3.99
N VAL A 216 4.57 7.72 -4.58
CA VAL A 216 3.15 7.65 -4.22
C VAL A 216 2.33 7.47 -5.49
N VAL A 217 1.37 6.55 -5.47
CA VAL A 217 0.27 6.55 -6.45
C VAL A 217 -0.94 7.23 -5.81
N VAL A 218 -1.54 8.17 -6.52
CA VAL A 218 -2.81 8.79 -6.13
C VAL A 218 -3.86 8.36 -7.13
N TYR A 219 -4.94 7.76 -6.60
CA TYR A 219 -6.10 7.35 -7.38
C TYR A 219 -7.36 8.01 -6.84
N ASP A 220 -8.00 8.87 -7.63
CA ASP A 220 -9.23 9.57 -7.22
C ASP A 220 -10.30 9.60 -8.32
N GLU A 221 -10.28 8.65 -9.25
CA GLU A 221 -11.33 8.53 -10.28
C GLU A 221 -12.65 7.96 -9.74
N GLN A 222 -12.63 7.24 -8.61
CA GLN A 222 -13.85 6.63 -8.05
C GLN A 222 -14.67 7.63 -7.22
N ALA A 223 -15.98 7.63 -7.46
CA ALA A 223 -16.92 8.50 -6.77
C ALA A 223 -16.96 8.24 -5.26
N GLU A 224 -16.76 7.00 -4.81
CA GLU A 224 -16.90 6.66 -3.39
C GLU A 224 -15.60 6.74 -2.59
N ALA A 225 -14.44 6.82 -3.25
CA ALA A 225 -13.15 6.68 -2.57
C ALA A 225 -11.98 7.38 -3.28
N VAL A 226 -10.93 7.59 -2.50
CA VAL A 226 -9.63 8.14 -2.91
C VAL A 226 -8.54 7.25 -2.32
N CYS A 227 -7.47 7.00 -3.07
CA CYS A 227 -6.31 6.23 -2.63
C CYS A 227 -5.06 7.11 -2.63
N VAL A 228 -4.24 6.93 -1.60
CA VAL A 228 -2.90 7.49 -1.48
C VAL A 228 -1.98 6.35 -1.10
N GLU A 229 -1.12 5.95 -2.02
CA GLU A 229 -0.42 4.67 -1.97
C GLU A 229 1.10 4.88 -1.92
N PRO A 230 1.72 5.02 -0.72
CA PRO A 230 3.17 5.00 -0.59
C PRO A 230 3.73 3.64 -1.03
N GLN A 231 4.78 3.67 -1.87
CA GLN A 231 5.38 2.48 -2.47
C GLN A 231 6.91 2.61 -2.55
N THR A 232 7.64 1.50 -2.43
CA THR A 232 9.11 1.49 -2.51
C THR A 232 9.67 1.67 -3.93
N GLY A 233 8.79 1.79 -4.93
CA GLY A 233 9.12 2.02 -6.33
C GLY A 233 7.85 2.28 -7.15
N PRO A 234 7.99 2.74 -8.41
CA PRO A 234 6.85 3.02 -9.27
C PRO A 234 6.17 1.72 -9.75
N PRO A 235 4.97 1.82 -10.39
CA PRO A 235 4.42 0.72 -11.17
C PRO A 235 5.44 0.20 -12.20
N ASN A 236 5.48 -1.11 -12.38
CA ASN A 236 6.47 -1.86 -13.16
C ASN A 236 7.91 -1.74 -12.60
N GLY A 237 8.04 -1.34 -11.33
CA GLY A 237 9.32 -1.12 -10.66
C GLY A 237 10.23 -2.34 -10.59
N LEU A 238 9.70 -3.57 -10.56
CA LEU A 238 10.55 -4.76 -10.68
C LEU A 238 11.40 -4.77 -11.96
N ASN A 239 10.94 -4.11 -13.04
CA ASN A 239 11.68 -4.00 -14.30
C ASN A 239 12.46 -2.68 -14.41
N THR A 240 11.92 -1.58 -13.91
CA THR A 240 12.49 -0.25 -14.14
C THR A 240 13.40 0.22 -13.00
N ARG A 241 13.17 -0.25 -11.77
CA ARG A 241 13.94 0.06 -10.55
C ARG A 241 13.94 -1.12 -9.57
N PRO A 242 14.52 -2.27 -9.94
CA PRO A 242 14.53 -3.44 -9.07
C PRO A 242 15.29 -3.13 -7.77
N ARG A 243 14.64 -3.37 -6.63
CA ARG A 243 15.28 -3.45 -5.32
C ARG A 243 15.38 -4.92 -4.94
N LEU A 244 16.61 -5.40 -4.71
CA LEU A 244 16.82 -6.80 -4.34
C LEU A 244 16.61 -6.99 -2.84
N VAL A 245 15.84 -8.01 -2.51
CA VAL A 245 15.83 -8.62 -1.18
C VAL A 245 16.96 -9.64 -1.15
N THR A 246 17.84 -9.58 -0.16
CA THR A 246 18.92 -10.56 0.02
C THR A 246 18.86 -11.20 1.41
N PRO A 247 19.53 -12.33 1.67
CA PRO A 247 19.57 -12.93 3.01
C PRO A 247 20.16 -12.01 4.09
N LEU A 248 20.93 -10.99 3.70
CA LEU A 248 21.57 -10.04 4.62
C LEU A 248 20.83 -8.70 4.69
N GLU A 249 20.07 -8.36 3.65
CA GLU A 249 19.40 -7.08 3.47
C GLU A 249 17.93 -7.33 3.11
N PRO A 250 17.03 -7.42 4.11
CA PRO A 250 15.60 -7.45 3.84
C PRO A 250 15.13 -6.12 3.23
N LEU A 251 14.06 -6.18 2.44
CA LEU A 251 13.39 -4.96 2.01
C LEU A 251 12.41 -4.53 3.11
N GLU A 252 12.54 -3.30 3.59
CA GLU A 252 11.67 -2.74 4.61
C GLU A 252 11.10 -1.40 4.15
N ALA A 253 9.86 -1.12 4.52
CA ALA A 253 9.22 0.18 4.34
C ALA A 253 8.21 0.43 5.46
N ALA A 254 7.84 1.70 5.64
CA ALA A 254 6.78 2.08 6.56
C ALA A 254 5.97 3.28 6.04
N THR A 255 4.70 3.35 6.43
CA THR A 255 3.84 4.52 6.28
C THR A 255 3.17 4.84 7.61
N THR A 256 3.10 6.12 7.95
CA THR A 256 2.39 6.62 9.15
C THR A 256 1.26 7.52 8.70
N TRP A 257 0.06 7.27 9.20
CA TRP A 257 -1.11 8.10 9.01
C TRP A 257 -1.38 8.82 10.32
N SER A 258 -1.27 10.14 10.33
CA SER A 258 -1.55 10.96 11.53
C SER A 258 -2.78 11.82 11.29
N TRP A 259 -3.57 12.09 12.32
CA TRP A 259 -4.83 12.83 12.14
C TRP A 259 -5.12 13.85 13.23
N ARG A 260 -5.98 14.79 12.90
CA ARG A 260 -6.61 15.73 13.84
C ARG A 260 -8.04 16.04 13.41
N ARG A 261 -8.88 16.40 14.38
CA ARG A 261 -10.24 16.90 14.13
C ARG A 261 -10.21 18.37 13.70
N LEU A 262 -11.21 18.78 12.91
CA LEU A 262 -11.40 20.15 12.41
C LEU A 262 -12.67 20.78 12.99
#